data_AF-A0A2W1BCN3-F1
#
_entry.id   AF-A0A2W1BCN3-F1
#
_cell.length_a   1.000
_cell.length_b   1.000
_cell.length_c   1.000
_cell.angle_alpha   90.00
_cell.angle_beta   90.00
_cell.angle_gamma   90.00
#
_symmetry.space_group_name_H-M   'P 1'
#
loop_
_entity.id
_entity.type
_entity.pdbx_description
1 polymer ?
#
loop_
_entity_poly.entity_id
_entity_poly.type
_entity_poly.pdbx_seq_one_letter_code
_entity_poly.pdbx_strand_id
1 'polypeptide(L)'
;MLDTDVTAQLFERVHESLHLSTFAFALHKDRQRKEEVTSSKSRRLRDYGLQHGDMLYLSPVNGAVLFDQPSTSGETNENNKPFGEPVEAGPSTSSTVVAAQTTAARPIAVEEDEVDLQLYRMSGNIQRQRDEKL
;
A
#
# COMPACT_ATOMS: atom_id res chain seq x y z
N MET A 1 -7.67 21.68 8.28
CA MET A 1 -6.75 22.78 7.88
C MET A 1 -6.23 22.56 6.45
N LEU A 2 -7.05 22.08 5.50
CA LEU A 2 -6.66 21.77 4.10
C LEU A 2 -7.26 22.75 3.07
N ASP A 3 -8.09 23.70 3.50
CA ASP A 3 -8.97 24.47 2.61
C ASP A 3 -8.24 25.54 1.76
N THR A 4 -6.97 25.77 2.08
CA THR A 4 -6.07 26.71 1.38
C THR A 4 -5.01 26.02 0.53
N ASP A 5 -4.90 24.69 0.64
CA ASP A 5 -3.80 23.96 0.00
C ASP A 5 -4.01 23.90 -1.51
N VAL A 6 -2.92 24.14 -2.24
CA VAL A 6 -2.88 24.11 -3.70
C VAL A 6 -2.52 22.72 -4.20
N THR A 7 -2.98 22.38 -5.40
CA THR A 7 -2.72 21.07 -6.01
C THR A 7 -1.23 20.76 -6.14
N ALA A 8 -0.34 21.74 -6.33
CA ALA A 8 1.10 21.51 -6.32
C ALA A 8 1.61 20.90 -5.00
N GLN A 9 1.11 21.39 -3.84
CA GLN A 9 1.50 20.86 -2.53
C GLN A 9 0.99 19.44 -2.30
N LEU A 10 -0.15 19.07 -2.90
CA LEU A 10 -0.61 17.68 -2.89
C LEU A 10 0.39 16.75 -3.58
N PHE A 11 0.91 17.14 -4.74
CA PHE A 11 1.90 16.34 -5.47
C PHE A 11 3.21 16.20 -4.68
N GLU A 12 3.66 17.27 -4.02
CA GLU A 12 4.82 17.23 -3.12
C GLU A 12 4.59 16.26 -1.96
N ARG A 13 3.45 16.35 -1.27
CA ARG A 13 3.10 15.44 -0.17
C ARG A 13 2.99 13.99 -0.61
N VAL A 14 2.42 13.72 -1.78
CA VAL A 14 2.33 12.36 -2.32
C VAL A 14 3.72 11.81 -2.61
N HIS A 15 4.58 12.61 -3.23
CA HIS A 15 5.96 12.24 -3.50
C HIS A 15 6.73 11.91 -2.22
N GLU A 16 6.64 12.76 -1.20
CA GLU A 16 7.31 12.56 0.09
C GLU A 16 6.74 11.38 0.88
N SER A 17 5.41 11.29 1.02
CA SER A 17 4.77 10.23 1.83
C SER A 17 4.96 8.83 1.26
N LEU A 18 4.92 8.71 -0.08
CA LEU A 18 5.12 7.43 -0.76
C LEU A 18 6.59 7.18 -1.13
N HIS A 19 7.49 8.10 -0.80
CA HIS A 19 8.92 8.03 -1.10
C HIS A 19 9.17 7.72 -2.59
N LEU A 20 8.50 8.47 -3.46
CA LEU A 20 8.62 8.28 -4.90
C LEU A 20 9.98 8.78 -5.39
N SER A 21 10.52 8.14 -6.42
CA SER A 21 11.80 8.52 -7.03
C SER A 21 11.68 9.72 -7.98
N THR A 22 10.47 10.00 -8.47
CA THR A 22 10.21 11.01 -9.49
C THR A 22 8.79 11.57 -9.41
N PHE A 23 8.60 12.78 -9.96
CA PHE A 23 7.30 13.42 -10.18
C PHE A 23 6.59 12.97 -11.46
N ALA A 24 7.13 11.98 -12.18
CA ALA A 24 6.52 11.44 -13.40
C ALA A 24 5.31 10.53 -13.11
N PHE A 25 4.36 11.02 -12.33
CA PHE A 25 3.09 10.37 -12.01
C PHE A 25 1.92 11.33 -12.21
N ALA A 26 0.74 10.76 -12.45
CA ALA A 26 -0.53 11.46 -12.53
C ALA A 26 -1.46 10.98 -11.41
N LEU A 27 -2.29 11.89 -10.92
CA LEU A 27 -3.31 11.62 -9.91
C LEU A 27 -4.69 11.70 -10.54
N HIS A 28 -5.56 10.75 -10.21
CA HIS A 28 -6.92 10.65 -10.73
C HIS A 28 -7.93 10.52 -9.60
N LYS A 29 -9.12 11.09 -9.76
CA LYS A 29 -10.21 10.96 -8.78
C LYS A 29 -10.97 9.63 -8.86
N ASP A 30 -10.92 8.98 -10.03
CA ASP A 30 -11.59 7.71 -10.27
C ASP A 30 -10.57 6.64 -10.67
N ARG A 31 -10.89 5.39 -10.33
CA ARG A 31 -10.13 4.20 -10.69
C ARG A 31 -9.99 4.03 -12.20
N GLN A 32 -10.98 4.52 -12.97
CA GLN A 32 -10.94 4.49 -14.43
C GLN A 32 -10.01 5.54 -15.04
N ARG A 33 -9.36 6.39 -14.23
CA ARG A 33 -8.41 7.43 -14.67
C ARG A 33 -9.03 8.45 -15.64
N LYS A 34 -10.33 8.72 -15.45
CA LYS A 34 -11.10 9.66 -16.28
C LYS A 34 -10.93 11.11 -15.86
N GLU A 35 -10.84 11.34 -14.55
CA GLU A 35 -10.72 12.67 -13.95
C GLU A 35 -9.31 12.87 -13.40
N GLU A 36 -8.42 13.44 -14.19
CA GLU A 36 -7.06 13.77 -13.79
C GLU A 36 -6.99 15.08 -13.00
N VAL A 37 -6.19 15.09 -11.93
CA VAL A 37 -5.88 16.28 -11.13
C VAL A 37 -4.58 16.90 -11.66
N THR A 38 -4.68 18.10 -12.24
CA THR A 38 -3.50 18.81 -12.74
C THR A 38 -2.78 19.53 -11.60
N SER A 39 -1.46 19.33 -11.50
CA SER A 39 -0.60 20.08 -10.59
C SER A 39 -0.55 21.56 -10.97
N SER A 40 -0.92 22.42 -10.04
CA SER A 40 -0.93 23.88 -10.22
C SER A 40 -0.65 24.59 -8.90
N LYS A 41 0.11 25.69 -8.99
CA LYS A 41 0.42 26.57 -7.85
C LYS A 41 -0.72 27.54 -7.50
N SER A 42 -1.74 27.65 -8.35
CA SER A 42 -2.87 28.57 -8.15
C SER A 42 -4.20 27.87 -7.91
N ARG A 43 -4.39 26.65 -8.43
CA ARG A 43 -5.63 25.89 -8.20
C ARG A 43 -5.61 25.21 -6.84
N ARG A 44 -6.72 25.37 -6.11
CA ARG A 44 -6.93 24.77 -4.80
C ARG A 44 -7.53 23.38 -4.93
N LEU A 45 -7.32 22.54 -3.92
CA LEU A 45 -7.91 21.20 -3.85
C LEU A 45 -9.45 21.22 -3.94
N ARG A 46 -10.08 22.18 -3.27
CA ARG A 46 -11.53 22.37 -3.28
C ARG A 46 -12.10 22.71 -4.66
N ASP A 47 -11.29 23.30 -5.54
CA ASP A 47 -11.73 23.62 -6.92
C ASP A 47 -11.91 22.34 -7.76
N TYR A 48 -11.26 21.25 -7.34
CA TYR A 48 -11.45 19.90 -7.90
C TYR A 48 -12.49 19.07 -7.13
N GLY A 49 -13.11 19.65 -6.11
CA GLY A 49 -14.05 18.98 -5.21
C GLY A 49 -13.41 17.97 -4.27
N LEU A 50 -12.10 18.04 -4.04
CA LEU A 50 -11.39 17.13 -3.16
C LEU A 50 -11.62 17.49 -1.69
N GLN A 51 -12.13 16.52 -0.93
CA GLN A 51 -12.38 16.63 0.50
C GLN A 51 -11.53 15.64 1.30
N HIS A 52 -11.53 15.82 2.62
CA HIS A 52 -10.87 14.88 3.51
C HIS A 52 -11.61 13.53 3.47
N GLY A 53 -10.86 12.45 3.23
CA GLY A 53 -11.40 11.10 3.08
C GLY A 53 -11.57 10.65 1.63
N ASP A 54 -11.41 11.54 0.65
CA ASP A 54 -11.44 11.16 -0.76
C ASP A 54 -10.22 10.31 -1.13
N MET A 55 -10.47 9.31 -1.99
CA MET A 55 -9.43 8.45 -2.53
C MET A 55 -8.90 8.99 -3.85
N LEU A 56 -7.58 9.00 -3.99
CA LEU A 56 -6.88 9.35 -5.22
C LEU A 56 -6.17 8.12 -5.78
N TYR A 57 -6.19 8.00 -7.10
CA TYR A 57 -5.55 6.92 -7.84
C TYR A 57 -4.30 7.45 -8.53
N LEU A 58 -3.16 6.84 -8.23
CA LEU A 58 -1.86 7.22 -8.78
C LEU A 58 -1.50 6.30 -9.96
N SER A 59 -0.98 6.89 -11.04
CA SER A 59 -0.48 6.14 -12.20
C SER A 59 0.83 6.73 -12.73
N PRO A 60 1.81 5.90 -13.13
CA PRO A 60 3.03 6.38 -13.77
C PRO A 60 2.74 7.03 -15.12
N VAL A 61 3.48 8.09 -15.45
CA VAL A 61 3.42 8.77 -16.74
C VAL A 61 4.55 8.25 -17.62
N ASN A 62 4.26 7.95 -18.90
CA ASN A 62 5.26 7.53 -19.89
C ASN A 62 6.15 6.34 -19.46
N GLY A 63 5.61 5.42 -18.67
CA GLY A 63 6.36 4.24 -18.20
C GLY A 63 7.39 4.54 -17.11
N ALA A 64 7.29 5.68 -16.42
CA ALA A 64 8.17 6.00 -15.31
C ALA A 64 8.11 4.94 -14.20
N VAL A 65 9.28 4.58 -13.68
CA VAL A 65 9.43 3.74 -12.49
C VAL A 65 9.35 4.66 -11.28
N LEU A 66 8.28 4.54 -10.49
CA LEU A 66 7.97 5.48 -9.40
C LEU A 66 8.63 5.12 -8.07
N PHE A 67 9.06 3.87 -7.91
CA PHE A 67 9.66 3.35 -6.70
C PHE A 67 11.06 2.83 -7.01
N ASP A 68 12.01 3.06 -6.11
CA ASP A 68 13.32 2.46 -6.24
C ASP A 68 13.20 0.94 -6.10
N GLN A 69 13.46 0.21 -7.20
CA GLN A 69 13.58 -1.24 -7.11
C GLN A 69 14.93 -1.57 -6.49
N PRO A 70 14.99 -2.32 -5.37
CA PRO A 70 16.24 -2.92 -4.96
C PRO A 70 16.69 -3.84 -6.09
N SER A 71 17.91 -3.64 -6.59
CA SER A 71 18.49 -4.48 -7.66
C SER A 71 18.52 -5.95 -7.23
N THR A 72 17.46 -6.67 -7.53
CA THR A 72 17.44 -8.11 -7.69
C THR A 72 17.23 -8.34 -9.17
N SER A 73 18.27 -8.84 -9.83
CA SER A 73 18.38 -9.25 -11.24
C SER A 73 17.06 -9.36 -12.00
N GLY A 74 16.99 -8.63 -13.11
CA GLY A 74 15.76 -8.12 -13.69
C GLY A 74 14.84 -9.12 -14.38
N GLU A 75 13.60 -8.67 -14.52
CA GLU A 75 12.70 -9.02 -15.62
C GLU A 75 11.90 -7.75 -15.98
N THR A 76 12.07 -7.31 -17.23
CA THR A 76 11.32 -6.21 -17.85
C THR A 76 9.85 -6.58 -17.87
N ASN A 77 9.01 -5.94 -17.06
CA ASN A 77 7.57 -6.19 -17.13
C ASN A 77 6.85 -5.00 -17.76
N GLU A 78 6.63 -5.16 -19.06
CA GLU A 78 5.72 -4.36 -19.86
C GLU A 78 4.26 -4.66 -19.46
N ASN A 79 3.51 -3.60 -19.18
CA ASN A 79 2.13 -3.40 -19.62
C ASN A 79 1.04 -4.47 -19.32
N ASN A 80 0.17 -4.14 -18.36
CA ASN A 80 -1.30 -4.28 -18.39
C ASN A 80 -1.95 -5.54 -19.04
N LYS A 81 -2.40 -6.49 -18.21
CA LYS A 81 -3.58 -7.33 -18.48
C LYS A 81 -4.43 -7.55 -17.21
N PRO A 82 -5.78 -7.55 -17.31
CA PRO A 82 -6.69 -7.97 -16.24
C PRO A 82 -7.01 -9.48 -16.33
N PHE A 83 -7.74 -10.00 -15.33
CA PHE A 83 -8.31 -11.37 -15.22
C PHE A 83 -7.33 -12.37 -14.56
N GLY A 84 -7.63 -13.18 -13.55
CA GLY A 84 -8.89 -13.65 -12.98
C GLY A 84 -8.70 -15.12 -12.60
N GLU A 85 -8.59 -15.39 -11.29
CA GLU A 85 -8.88 -16.68 -10.61
C GLU A 85 -7.90 -17.89 -10.71
N PRO A 86 -8.01 -18.91 -9.82
CA PRO A 86 -7.03 -19.21 -8.77
C PRO A 86 -6.24 -20.51 -9.04
N VAL A 87 -5.09 -20.68 -8.41
CA VAL A 87 -4.41 -21.99 -8.39
C VAL A 87 -4.34 -22.50 -6.97
N GLU A 88 -5.07 -23.59 -6.76
CA GLU A 88 -5.18 -24.38 -5.54
C GLU A 88 -3.83 -24.86 -4.97
N ALA A 89 -3.87 -25.08 -3.66
CA ALA A 89 -2.85 -25.76 -2.89
C ALA A 89 -2.63 -27.22 -3.36
N GLY A 90 -1.37 -27.64 -3.45
CA GLY A 90 -0.99 -29.05 -3.57
C GLY A 90 0.44 -29.28 -3.08
N PRO A 91 0.70 -30.21 -2.15
CA PRO A 91 2.01 -30.40 -1.55
C PRO A 91 2.89 -31.29 -2.45
N SER A 92 4.19 -31.00 -2.54
CA SER A 92 5.15 -31.97 -3.08
C SER A 92 6.51 -31.81 -2.41
N THR A 93 6.75 -32.75 -1.50
CA THR A 93 8.05 -33.23 -1.09
C THR A 93 8.84 -33.74 -2.29
N SER A 94 10.09 -33.30 -2.46
CA SER A 94 11.15 -34.10 -3.06
C SER A 94 12.51 -33.53 -2.66
N SER A 95 13.15 -34.29 -1.80
CA SER A 95 14.46 -34.06 -1.20
C SER A 95 15.55 -34.25 -2.25
N THR A 96 16.40 -33.24 -2.46
CA THR A 96 17.76 -33.46 -2.97
C THR A 96 18.71 -32.62 -2.14
N VAL A 97 19.55 -33.33 -1.39
CA VAL A 97 20.55 -32.82 -0.47
C VAL A 97 21.72 -32.20 -1.24
N VAL A 98 21.91 -30.89 -1.08
CA VAL A 98 23.23 -30.25 -1.21
C VAL A 98 23.52 -29.53 0.10
N ALA A 99 24.46 -30.09 0.84
CA ALA A 99 24.89 -29.57 2.13
C ALA A 99 25.65 -28.25 1.93
N ALA A 100 25.06 -27.16 2.42
CA ALA A 100 25.78 -25.94 2.77
C ALA A 100 25.10 -25.30 3.99
N GLN A 101 25.71 -25.54 5.15
CA GLN A 101 25.61 -24.75 6.39
C GLN A 101 24.21 -24.57 6.99
N THR A 102 23.84 -25.52 7.85
CA THR A 102 22.90 -25.27 8.94
C THR A 102 23.54 -24.30 9.95
N THR A 103 23.35 -23.00 9.76
CA THR A 103 23.24 -22.12 10.92
C THR A 103 21.84 -22.37 11.47
N ALA A 104 21.75 -23.03 12.62
CA ALA A 104 20.52 -23.06 13.39
C ALA A 104 20.12 -21.60 13.61
N ALA A 105 19.10 -21.12 12.89
CA ALA A 105 18.56 -19.81 13.11
C ALA A 105 18.09 -19.80 14.56
N ARG A 106 18.85 -19.08 15.39
CA ARG A 106 18.47 -18.80 16.77
C ARG A 106 17.05 -18.24 16.71
N PRO A 107 16.08 -18.73 17.50
CA PRO A 107 14.79 -18.07 17.55
C PRO A 107 15.05 -16.64 17.99
N ILE A 108 14.83 -15.69 17.08
CA ILE A 108 14.82 -14.28 17.42
C ILE A 108 13.59 -14.15 18.30
N ALA A 109 13.81 -14.05 19.61
CA ALA A 109 12.76 -13.61 20.51
C ALA A 109 12.45 -12.17 20.09
N VAL A 110 11.37 -12.00 19.32
CA VAL A 110 10.87 -10.67 18.98
C VAL A 110 10.43 -10.06 20.30
N GLU A 111 11.05 -8.94 20.66
CA GLU A 111 10.66 -8.16 21.84
C GLU A 111 9.37 -7.42 21.48
N GLU A 112 8.26 -7.78 22.13
CA GLU A 112 6.96 -7.13 21.95
C GLU A 112 6.89 -5.86 22.81
N ASP A 113 6.25 -4.82 22.29
CA ASP A 113 6.10 -3.55 23.00
C ASP A 113 5.16 -3.69 24.21
N GLU A 114 5.31 -2.78 25.19
CA GLU A 114 4.44 -2.77 26.38
C GLU A 114 2.95 -2.68 26.02
N VAL A 115 2.62 -1.93 24.98
CA VAL A 115 1.25 -1.77 24.46
C VAL A 115 0.73 -3.08 23.88
N ASP A 116 1.57 -3.79 23.11
CA ASP A 116 1.20 -5.05 22.48
C ASP A 116 0.93 -6.12 23.54
N LEU A 117 1.80 -6.21 24.54
CA LEU A 117 1.61 -7.10 25.69
C LEU A 117 0.35 -6.76 26.48
N GLN A 118 0.03 -5.47 26.64
CA GLN A 118 -1.17 -5.02 27.34
C GLN A 118 -2.43 -5.40 26.57
N LEU A 119 -2.47 -5.16 25.26
CA LEU A 119 -3.61 -5.50 24.39
C LEU A 119 -3.80 -7.01 24.28
N TYR A 120 -2.71 -7.77 24.18
CA TYR A 120 -2.75 -9.25 24.11
C TYR A 120 -3.42 -9.89 25.34
N ARG A 121 -3.24 -9.29 26.52
CA ARG A 121 -3.85 -9.77 27.77
C ARG A 121 -5.36 -9.47 27.89
N MET A 122 -5.91 -8.60 27.03
CA MET A 122 -7.33 -8.26 27.08
C MET A 122 -8.15 -9.36 26.39
N SER A 123 -9.33 -9.67 26.95
CA SER A 123 -10.18 -10.76 26.43
C SER A 123 -10.78 -10.47 25.05
N GLY A 124 -10.95 -9.20 24.68
CA GLY A 124 -11.59 -8.79 23.43
C GLY A 124 -13.10 -9.10 23.36
N ASN A 125 -13.70 -9.63 24.42
CA ASN A 125 -15.11 -10.01 24.43
C ASN A 125 -16.03 -8.79 24.51
N ILE A 126 -16.98 -8.70 23.57
CA ILE A 126 -18.08 -7.75 23.64
C ILE A 126 -19.24 -8.44 24.38
N GLN A 127 -19.55 -7.98 25.60
CA GLN A 127 -20.68 -8.50 26.37
C GLN A 127 -21.99 -8.00 25.75
N ARG A 128 -22.86 -8.95 25.37
CA ARG A 128 -24.21 -8.66 24.87
C ARG A 128 -25.23 -9.19 25.88
N GLN A 129 -26.25 -8.39 26.14
CA GLN A 129 -27.39 -8.84 26.93
C GLN A 129 -28.11 -9.96 26.18
N ARG A 130 -28.54 -10.99 26.91
CA ARG A 130 -29.39 -12.05 26.35
C ARG A 130 -30.75 -11.44 26.03
N ASP A 131 -31.22 -11.62 24.81
CA ASP A 131 -32.58 -11.22 24.45
C ASP A 131 -33.56 -12.18 25.13
N GLU A 132 -34.48 -11.66 25.93
CA GLU A 132 -35.52 -12.46 26.61
C GLU A 132 -36.58 -13.00 25.65
N LYS A 133 -36.58 -12.53 24.39
CA LYS A 133 -37.58 -12.91 23.37
C LYS A 133 -37.12 -14.03 22.42
N LEU A 134 -35.99 -14.68 22.69
CA LEU A 134 -35.39 -15.75 21.88
C LEU A 134 -35.28 -17.07 22.65
#